data_AF-A0A968LQL6-F1
#
_entry.id   AF-A0A968LQL6-F1
#
_cell.length_a   1.000
_cell.length_b   1.000
_cell.length_c   1.000
_cell.angle_alpha   90.00
_cell.angle_beta   90.00
_cell.angle_gamma   90.00
#
_symmetry.space_group_name_H-M   'P 1'
#
loop_
_entity.id
_entity.type
_entity.pdbx_description
1 polymer ?
#
loop_
_entity_poly.entity_id
_entity_poly.type
_entity_poly.pdbx_seq_one_letter_code
_entity_poly.pdbx_strand_id
1 'polypeptide(L)'
;MNSKLLIGGLGISLSVTLAACLSPAAPPEVVPPSIAAGLTVSPAQGVQTRLVGRYFTINDFEMNSGKQIKLEPSYDELKYKPNGSAFPGFENWDVLEMRRVNETRNDYLQFTLTRDATVAVLASSRLSWMDGSWTEGALPDNTTKTFTKAFAKGEVSLGAPTKDGSYITLFAESDGKASVYPGLPTNAPAGAAQPKPNDTCPAWLDNLYVATGPDGQTYKSWHPQIDPVYHCYFRHEHGSDPALIGLPGFALEYVARQFNNQAEIHEGFKGIAIRDEEKKLGWYINIHAETHDLHRVCTRKHTVVVIATDLTKSYPDNLLAMVGYKGDFGASQSNRELAGNTMTINNVTGFPNCPDQAAIVNEIKNKDGDPVFFKRIRVENLGDGKLDNGGYEQWDGGLTAELGISVAGWFGGSERPKFGIDIRNPSTTCADLTCSTTKTNDGSHGDERTFFVPDMKLEYNALIRTKDTSNGGAADGVFYTDVYGEAVKNPGDAGAIKQFIKPGIKLEGPDGGFHNEDAWRGLYVRDNKAGVPHIELDNSFGSLN
;
A
#
# COMPACT_ATOMS: atom_id res chain seq x y z
N MET A 1 72.18 -66.44 -17.45
CA MET A 1 72.63 -65.04 -17.60
C MET A 1 71.42 -64.17 -17.90
N ASN A 2 71.25 -63.11 -17.13
CA ASN A 2 70.03 -62.30 -16.97
C ASN A 2 69.58 -61.57 -18.25
N SER A 3 68.27 -61.52 -18.51
CA SER A 3 67.47 -60.28 -18.47
C SER A 3 66.02 -60.44 -18.96
N LYS A 4 65.11 -60.03 -18.06
CA LYS A 4 63.82 -59.31 -18.21
C LYS A 4 63.01 -59.43 -19.52
N LEU A 5 61.79 -59.96 -19.39
CA LEU A 5 60.53 -59.26 -19.72
C LEU A 5 59.36 -60.00 -19.07
N LEU A 6 58.53 -59.29 -18.29
CA LEU A 6 57.33 -59.82 -17.64
C LEU A 6 56.15 -58.96 -18.08
N ILE A 7 55.24 -59.54 -18.86
CA ILE A 7 53.91 -58.99 -19.18
C ILE A 7 52.92 -59.91 -18.44
N GLY A 8 52.32 -59.39 -17.37
CA GLY A 8 51.29 -60.09 -16.61
C GLY A 8 49.90 -59.58 -17.01
N GLY A 9 49.14 -60.42 -17.71
CA GLY A 9 47.71 -60.24 -17.92
C GLY A 9 46.96 -60.67 -16.65
N LEU A 10 46.13 -59.77 -16.12
CA LEU A 10 45.30 -60.00 -14.93
C LEU A 10 43.91 -60.49 -15.33
N GLY A 11 43.45 -61.52 -14.64
CA GLY A 11 42.19 -62.21 -14.88
C GLY A 11 40.94 -61.41 -14.54
N ILE A 12 39.89 -61.71 -15.28
CA ILE A 12 38.54 -61.15 -15.21
C ILE A 12 37.83 -61.73 -13.99
N SER A 13 37.43 -60.88 -13.03
CA SER A 13 36.43 -61.22 -12.00
C SER A 13 35.11 -60.53 -12.34
N LEU A 14 34.08 -61.36 -12.51
CA LEU A 14 32.71 -60.97 -12.81
C LEU A 14 32.04 -60.44 -11.53
N SER A 15 31.76 -59.15 -11.46
CA SER A 15 30.97 -58.52 -10.38
C SER A 15 29.66 -58.00 -10.96
N VAL A 16 28.55 -58.60 -10.54
CA VAL A 16 27.19 -58.17 -10.86
C VAL A 16 26.89 -56.90 -10.06
N THR A 17 26.78 -55.75 -10.74
CA THR A 17 26.26 -54.51 -10.15
C THR A 17 24.76 -54.40 -10.40
N LEU A 18 23.99 -54.41 -9.29
CA LEU A 18 22.59 -54.02 -9.26
C LEU A 18 22.48 -52.56 -9.74
N ALA A 19 21.73 -52.33 -10.83
CA ALA A 19 21.35 -50.99 -11.26
C ALA A 19 20.27 -50.46 -10.32
N ALA A 20 20.65 -49.58 -9.38
CA ALA A 20 19.70 -48.77 -8.65
C ALA A 20 19.17 -47.69 -9.61
N CYS A 21 17.85 -47.67 -9.84
CA CYS A 21 17.18 -46.54 -10.45
C CYS A 21 17.39 -45.30 -9.56
N LEU A 22 18.31 -44.43 -9.97
CA LEU A 22 18.43 -43.10 -9.41
C LEU A 22 17.18 -42.32 -9.80
N SER A 23 16.35 -41.99 -8.81
CA SER A 23 15.34 -40.94 -8.94
C SER A 23 16.00 -39.68 -9.50
N PRO A 24 15.35 -38.92 -10.40
CA PRO A 24 15.89 -37.64 -10.83
C PRO A 24 16.12 -36.77 -9.59
N ALA A 25 17.33 -36.23 -9.47
CA ALA A 25 17.67 -35.30 -8.42
C ALA A 25 16.61 -34.20 -8.38
N ALA A 26 16.09 -33.89 -7.20
CA ALA A 26 15.23 -32.73 -7.03
C ALA A 26 15.95 -31.51 -7.63
N PRO A 27 15.25 -30.66 -8.40
CA PRO A 27 15.85 -29.44 -8.91
C PRO A 27 16.45 -28.66 -7.72
N PRO A 28 17.61 -28.01 -7.91
CA PRO A 28 18.20 -27.20 -6.84
C PRO A 28 17.14 -26.24 -6.31
N GLU A 29 17.09 -26.10 -4.99
CA GLU A 29 16.20 -25.15 -4.33
C GLU A 29 16.49 -23.76 -4.90
N VAL A 30 15.56 -23.26 -5.72
CA VAL A 30 15.66 -21.94 -6.32
C VAL A 30 15.50 -20.94 -5.18
N VAL A 31 16.62 -20.43 -4.68
CA VAL A 31 16.63 -19.33 -3.72
C VAL A 31 16.14 -18.11 -4.48
N PRO A 32 14.97 -17.55 -4.13
CA PRO A 32 14.51 -16.33 -4.76
C PRO A 32 15.59 -15.25 -4.56
N PRO A 33 15.88 -14.41 -5.58
CA PRO A 33 16.82 -13.33 -5.39
C PRO A 33 16.33 -12.47 -4.24
N SER A 34 17.22 -12.11 -3.32
CA SER A 34 16.87 -11.11 -2.33
C SER A 34 16.54 -9.80 -3.07
N ILE A 35 15.31 -9.29 -2.89
CA ILE A 35 15.14 -7.84 -2.67
C ILE A 35 16.15 -7.54 -1.56
N ALA A 36 17.19 -6.77 -1.88
CA ALA A 36 18.43 -6.76 -1.12
C ALA A 36 18.25 -6.65 0.42
N ALA A 37 19.22 -7.22 1.12
CA ALA A 37 19.31 -7.40 2.57
C ALA A 37 18.56 -6.35 3.43
N GLY A 38 17.67 -6.84 4.30
CA GLY A 38 17.20 -6.06 5.45
C GLY A 38 16.43 -4.82 5.07
N LEU A 39 15.24 -5.03 4.51
CA LEU A 39 14.27 -3.97 4.35
C LEU A 39 13.81 -3.55 5.75
N THR A 40 14.52 -2.56 6.25
CA THR A 40 14.20 -1.84 7.47
C THR A 40 13.42 -0.66 6.95
N VAL A 41 12.08 -0.71 6.98
CA VAL A 41 11.33 0.54 7.19
C VAL A 41 12.01 1.10 8.43
N SER A 42 12.78 2.17 8.28
CA SER A 42 13.64 2.69 9.34
C SER A 42 12.92 3.87 9.96
N PRO A 43 11.82 3.67 10.74
CA PRO A 43 11.53 4.66 11.73
C PRO A 43 12.72 4.58 12.68
N ALA A 44 13.55 5.61 12.64
CA ALA A 44 14.37 5.97 13.77
C ALA A 44 15.03 4.76 14.47
N GLN A 45 15.86 3.98 13.75
CA GLN A 45 16.40 2.73 14.26
C GLN A 45 16.99 2.90 15.67
N GLY A 46 16.47 2.16 16.65
CA GLY A 46 16.87 2.28 18.06
C GLY A 46 16.07 3.30 18.88
N VAL A 47 15.03 3.92 18.32
CA VAL A 47 14.11 4.81 19.04
C VAL A 47 12.85 4.04 19.42
N GLN A 48 12.48 4.18 20.69
CA GLN A 48 11.32 3.55 21.27
C GLN A 48 10.04 4.20 20.71
N THR A 49 9.13 3.40 20.13
CA THR A 49 7.82 3.87 19.63
C THR A 49 6.94 4.42 20.76
N ARG A 50 5.80 5.04 20.44
CA ARG A 50 4.82 5.41 21.48
C ARG A 50 4.04 4.22 22.02
N LEU A 51 3.40 4.41 23.18
CA LEU A 51 2.57 3.39 23.80
C LEU A 51 1.44 2.95 22.88
N VAL A 52 0.72 3.91 22.31
CA VAL A 52 -0.36 3.64 21.36
C VAL A 52 0.24 3.61 19.94
N GLY A 53 0.22 2.45 19.30
CA GLY A 53 0.74 2.30 17.94
C GLY A 53 -0.30 2.58 16.85
N ARG A 54 -1.57 2.31 17.12
CA ARG A 54 -2.72 2.64 16.26
C ARG A 54 -3.98 2.74 17.10
N TYR A 55 -4.98 3.45 16.59
CA TYR A 55 -6.30 3.56 17.20
C TYR A 55 -7.37 3.90 16.15
N PHE A 56 -8.59 3.44 16.41
CA PHE A 56 -9.80 3.74 15.62
C PHE A 56 -11.07 3.48 16.43
N THR A 57 -12.19 4.00 15.94
CA THR A 57 -13.52 3.71 16.48
C THR A 57 -14.34 2.86 15.54
N ILE A 58 -15.21 2.03 16.11
CA ILE A 58 -16.12 1.15 15.38
C ILE A 58 -17.55 1.67 15.53
N ASN A 59 -18.20 1.97 14.41
CA ASN A 59 -19.60 2.41 14.37
C ASN A 59 -20.47 1.45 13.57
N ASP A 60 -21.75 1.41 13.94
CA ASP A 60 -22.76 0.66 13.20
C ASP A 60 -23.42 1.56 12.14
N PHE A 61 -23.41 1.10 10.89
CA PHE A 61 -24.09 1.77 9.80
C PHE A 61 -25.27 0.94 9.31
N GLU A 62 -26.45 1.55 9.27
CA GLU A 62 -27.60 0.97 8.58
C GLU A 62 -27.50 1.25 7.08
N MET A 63 -27.44 0.18 6.29
CA MET A 63 -27.66 0.24 4.84
C MET A 63 -28.95 -0.50 4.49
N ASN A 64 -29.48 -0.27 3.29
CA ASN A 64 -30.70 -0.90 2.77
C ASN A 64 -30.70 -2.45 2.83
N SER A 65 -29.56 -3.09 3.11
CA SER A 65 -29.41 -4.56 3.22
C SER A 65 -29.10 -5.08 4.64
N GLY A 66 -29.13 -4.22 5.66
CA GLY A 66 -28.89 -4.58 7.07
C GLY A 66 -27.85 -3.70 7.77
N LYS A 67 -27.60 -3.99 9.06
CA LYS A 67 -26.57 -3.33 9.88
C LYS A 67 -25.18 -3.85 9.47
N GLN A 68 -24.26 -2.95 9.12
CA GLN A 68 -22.86 -3.25 8.86
C GLN A 68 -21.97 -2.50 9.86
N ILE A 69 -20.78 -3.04 10.09
CA ILE A 69 -19.78 -2.47 10.98
C ILE A 69 -18.78 -1.71 10.11
N LYS A 70 -18.51 -0.44 10.42
CA LYS A 70 -17.50 0.36 9.70
C LYS A 70 -16.45 0.88 10.68
N LEU A 71 -15.20 0.84 10.24
CA LEU A 71 -14.10 1.53 10.89
C LEU A 71 -14.20 3.01 10.54
N GLU A 72 -14.34 3.86 11.56
CA GLU A 72 -14.33 5.30 11.38
C GLU A 72 -12.96 5.87 11.73
N PRO A 73 -12.17 6.24 10.71
CA PRO A 73 -10.92 7.00 10.85
C PRO A 73 -11.24 8.46 11.16
N SER A 74 -11.93 8.76 12.25
CA SER A 74 -12.24 10.14 12.63
C SER A 74 -10.98 10.82 13.18
N TYR A 75 -9.89 10.92 12.41
CA TYR A 75 -8.59 11.45 12.85
C TYR A 75 -8.64 12.96 13.17
N ASP A 76 -9.61 13.69 12.62
CA ASP A 76 -9.92 15.06 13.08
C ASP A 76 -10.55 15.08 14.49
N GLU A 77 -11.12 13.96 14.93
CA GLU A 77 -11.93 13.84 16.15
C GLU A 77 -11.22 13.05 17.27
N LEU A 78 -10.43 12.03 16.92
CA LEU A 78 -9.63 11.22 17.83
C LEU A 78 -8.21 11.79 17.85
N LYS A 79 -7.92 12.64 18.84
CA LYS A 79 -6.59 13.25 18.98
C LYS A 79 -5.82 12.55 20.07
N TYR A 80 -4.83 11.77 19.65
CA TYR A 80 -3.81 11.28 20.57
C TYR A 80 -2.85 12.42 20.91
N LYS A 81 -2.78 12.79 22.19
CA LYS A 81 -1.91 13.84 22.72
C LYS A 81 -0.88 13.18 23.65
N PRO A 82 0.30 12.83 23.13
CA PRO A 82 1.36 12.28 23.96
C PRO A 82 1.73 13.26 25.06
N ASN A 83 1.88 12.74 26.28
CA ASN A 83 2.18 13.53 27.46
C ASN A 83 1.23 14.72 27.71
N GLY A 84 0.00 14.66 27.20
CA GLY A 84 -0.95 15.79 27.22
C GLY A 84 -1.82 15.90 28.46
N SER A 85 -1.80 14.90 29.35
CA SER A 85 -2.70 14.87 30.51
C SER A 85 -2.28 15.88 31.57
N ALA A 86 -3.25 16.68 32.02
CA ALA A 86 -3.13 17.60 33.16
C ALA A 86 -4.02 17.19 34.35
N PHE A 87 -4.60 15.98 34.32
CA PHE A 87 -5.46 15.50 35.38
C PHE A 87 -4.65 15.15 36.64
N PRO A 88 -5.10 15.55 37.85
CA PRO A 88 -4.40 15.24 39.09
C PRO A 88 -4.17 13.73 39.26
N GLY A 89 -2.91 13.33 39.47
CA GLY A 89 -2.51 11.92 39.60
C GLY A 89 -2.28 11.18 38.28
N PHE A 90 -2.48 11.86 37.14
CA PHE A 90 -2.22 11.34 35.79
C PHE A 90 -1.43 12.36 34.96
N GLU A 91 -0.64 13.22 35.61
CA GLU A 91 0.10 14.28 34.93
C GLU A 91 1.08 13.70 33.91
N ASN A 92 1.10 14.27 32.71
CA ASN A 92 1.94 13.86 31.57
C ASN A 92 1.68 12.44 31.06
N TRP A 93 0.57 11.79 31.44
CA TRP A 93 0.10 10.60 30.74
C TRP A 93 -0.33 10.99 29.32
N ASP A 94 -0.26 10.03 28.40
CA ASP A 94 -0.78 10.26 27.06
C ASP A 94 -2.30 10.28 27.10
N VAL A 95 -2.93 11.09 26.25
CA VAL A 95 -4.37 11.24 26.20
C VAL A 95 -4.89 10.80 24.84
N LEU A 96 -5.94 9.99 24.82
CA LEU A 96 -6.79 9.82 23.64
C LEU A 96 -8.17 10.35 23.99
N GLU A 97 -8.48 11.53 23.44
CA GLU A 97 -9.76 12.20 23.64
C GLU A 97 -10.80 11.64 22.67
N MET A 98 -11.99 11.32 23.20
CA MET A 98 -13.11 10.81 22.43
C MET A 98 -14.29 11.81 22.45
N ARG A 99 -15.11 11.80 21.40
CA ARG A 99 -16.39 12.53 21.39
C ARG A 99 -17.45 11.81 22.22
N ARG A 100 -18.53 12.53 22.51
CA ARG A 100 -19.78 11.91 22.93
C ARG A 100 -20.34 11.10 21.77
N VAL A 101 -20.63 9.83 22.02
CA VAL A 101 -21.28 8.97 21.05
C VAL A 101 -22.55 8.40 21.61
N ASN A 102 -23.50 8.13 20.72
CA ASN A 102 -24.76 7.48 21.03
C ASN A 102 -24.67 5.99 20.64
N GLU A 103 -23.60 5.33 21.10
CA GLU A 103 -23.29 3.94 20.78
C GLU A 103 -23.36 3.05 22.02
N THR A 104 -23.64 1.76 21.82
CA THR A 104 -23.78 0.79 22.92
C THR A 104 -22.89 -0.45 22.77
N ARG A 105 -21.88 -0.35 21.90
CA ARG A 105 -20.96 -1.45 21.57
C ARG A 105 -19.95 -1.73 22.68
N ASN A 106 -19.53 -2.98 22.84
CA ASN A 106 -18.49 -3.36 23.80
C ASN A 106 -17.06 -3.28 23.21
N ASP A 107 -16.95 -3.01 21.92
CA ASP A 107 -15.70 -2.99 21.15
C ASP A 107 -15.49 -1.66 20.40
N TYR A 108 -16.13 -0.60 20.89
CA TYR A 108 -16.19 0.71 20.26
C TYR A 108 -14.83 1.33 19.98
N LEU A 109 -13.95 1.44 20.99
CA LEU A 109 -12.59 1.95 20.81
C LEU A 109 -11.64 0.76 20.69
N GLN A 110 -10.88 0.70 19.61
CA GLN A 110 -9.79 -0.24 19.46
C GLN A 110 -8.46 0.50 19.34
N PHE A 111 -7.45 -0.01 20.02
CA PHE A 111 -6.09 0.48 19.91
C PHE A 111 -5.07 -0.63 20.12
N THR A 112 -3.88 -0.46 19.54
CA THR A 112 -2.76 -1.37 19.76
C THR A 112 -1.74 -0.74 20.70
N LEU A 113 -1.39 -1.46 21.74
CA LEU A 113 -0.27 -1.12 22.60
C LEU A 113 1.03 -1.71 22.03
N THR A 114 2.06 -0.89 21.89
CA THR A 114 3.38 -1.35 21.40
C THR A 114 4.21 -2.07 22.47
N ARG A 115 3.82 -1.92 23.74
CA ARG A 115 4.40 -2.54 24.94
C ARG A 115 3.34 -2.64 26.04
N ASP A 116 3.66 -3.33 27.12
CA ASP A 116 2.81 -3.39 28.31
C ASP A 116 2.59 -1.98 28.89
N ALA A 117 1.35 -1.66 29.26
CA ALA A 117 0.96 -0.31 29.64
C ALA A 117 -0.11 -0.32 30.74
N THR A 118 -0.20 0.80 31.46
CA THR A 118 -1.34 1.09 32.34
C THR A 118 -2.30 1.99 31.59
N VAL A 119 -3.57 1.59 31.50
CA VAL A 119 -4.63 2.36 30.87
C VAL A 119 -5.58 2.86 31.95
N ALA A 120 -5.91 4.14 31.90
CA ALA A 120 -6.95 4.74 32.73
C ALA A 120 -8.11 5.23 31.87
N VAL A 121 -9.34 5.04 32.35
CA VAL A 121 -10.55 5.59 31.76
C VAL A 121 -11.15 6.58 32.74
N LEU A 122 -11.35 7.82 32.30
CA LEU A 122 -11.98 8.88 33.06
C LEU A 122 -13.43 9.03 32.58
N ALA A 123 -14.38 8.80 33.46
CA ALA A 123 -15.81 8.83 33.15
C ALA A 123 -16.63 9.35 34.35
N SER A 124 -17.90 9.71 34.14
CA SER A 124 -18.78 10.16 35.23
C SER A 124 -19.21 9.03 36.17
N SER A 125 -19.16 7.79 35.71
CA SER A 125 -19.56 6.59 36.47
C SER A 125 -18.93 5.34 35.87
N ARG A 126 -19.05 4.19 36.55
CA ARG A 126 -18.57 2.91 36.05
C ARG A 126 -19.33 2.52 34.78
N LEU A 127 -18.60 2.21 33.73
CA LEU A 127 -19.17 1.80 32.44
C LEU A 127 -19.58 0.33 32.48
N SER A 128 -20.67 -0.02 31.79
CA SER A 128 -21.29 -1.35 31.86
C SER A 128 -20.40 -2.49 31.36
N TRP A 129 -19.44 -2.20 30.49
CA TRP A 129 -18.48 -3.17 29.95
C TRP A 129 -17.28 -3.41 30.88
N MET A 130 -17.11 -2.60 31.93
CA MET A 130 -15.99 -2.74 32.87
C MET A 130 -16.23 -3.91 33.83
N ASP A 131 -15.40 -4.95 33.70
CA ASP A 131 -15.35 -6.07 34.65
C ASP A 131 -14.73 -5.66 36.01
N GLY A 132 -14.62 -6.61 36.94
CA GLY A 132 -14.05 -6.39 38.27
C GLY A 132 -12.53 -6.18 38.31
N SER A 133 -11.81 -6.30 37.18
CA SER A 133 -10.36 -6.10 37.12
C SER A 133 -9.96 -4.62 37.05
N TRP A 134 -10.91 -3.72 36.83
CA TRP A 134 -10.70 -2.28 36.84
C TRP A 134 -10.70 -1.72 38.27
N THR A 135 -9.62 -1.05 38.63
CA THR A 135 -9.47 -0.36 39.92
C THR A 135 -10.12 1.01 39.85
N GLU A 136 -11.09 1.26 40.73
CA GLU A 136 -11.84 2.53 40.76
C GLU A 136 -11.20 3.55 41.69
N GLY A 137 -11.11 4.80 41.23
CA GLY A 137 -10.72 5.98 41.98
C GLY A 137 -11.59 7.18 41.61
N ALA A 138 -11.19 8.37 42.05
CA ALA A 138 -11.86 9.62 41.71
C ALA A 138 -10.87 10.77 41.62
N LEU A 139 -11.13 11.72 40.73
CA LEU A 139 -10.41 12.99 40.69
C LEU A 139 -10.87 13.92 41.83
N PRO A 140 -10.08 14.96 42.17
CA PRO A 140 -10.44 15.93 43.21
C PRO A 140 -11.73 16.73 42.94
N ASP A 141 -12.23 16.72 41.71
CA ASP A 141 -13.50 17.37 41.34
C ASP A 141 -14.74 16.65 41.90
N ASN A 142 -14.58 15.42 42.43
CA ASN A 142 -15.63 14.53 42.91
C ASN A 142 -16.72 14.15 41.90
N THR A 143 -16.60 14.59 40.65
CA THR A 143 -17.54 14.27 39.55
C THR A 143 -16.96 13.29 38.55
N THR A 144 -15.62 13.23 38.45
CA THR A 144 -14.92 12.35 37.53
C THR A 144 -14.39 11.13 38.28
N LYS A 145 -14.86 9.96 37.89
CA LYS A 145 -14.34 8.66 38.32
C LYS A 145 -13.19 8.24 37.42
N THR A 146 -12.23 7.54 38.01
CA THR A 146 -11.09 6.98 37.28
C THR A 146 -11.11 5.46 37.39
N PHE A 147 -10.82 4.78 36.29
CA PHE A 147 -10.77 3.32 36.24
C PHE A 147 -9.45 2.91 35.64
N THR A 148 -8.57 2.27 36.40
CA THR A 148 -7.23 1.87 35.94
C THR A 148 -7.10 0.36 35.80
N LYS A 149 -6.40 -0.08 34.74
CA LYS A 149 -6.10 -1.49 34.47
C LYS A 149 -4.78 -1.62 33.71
N ALA A 150 -4.01 -2.65 34.05
CA ALA A 150 -2.82 -3.02 33.30
C ALA A 150 -3.19 -3.86 32.08
N PHE A 151 -2.55 -3.58 30.95
CA PHE A 151 -2.71 -4.30 29.70
C PHE A 151 -1.35 -4.76 29.19
N ALA A 152 -1.32 -5.96 28.64
CA ALA A 152 -0.16 -6.44 27.90
C ALA A 152 -0.08 -5.73 26.53
N LYS A 153 1.11 -5.74 25.93
CA LYS A 153 1.31 -5.39 24.53
C LYS A 153 0.30 -6.11 23.62
N GLY A 154 -0.24 -5.40 22.62
CA GLY A 154 -1.13 -5.96 21.61
C GLY A 154 -2.43 -5.18 21.47
N GLU A 155 -3.42 -5.83 20.85
CA GLU A 155 -4.75 -5.26 20.64
C GLU A 155 -5.52 -5.13 21.95
N VAL A 156 -6.13 -3.97 22.16
CA VAL A 156 -7.03 -3.68 23.26
C VAL A 156 -8.31 -3.10 22.70
N SER A 157 -9.44 -3.53 23.28
CA SER A 157 -10.76 -3.07 22.91
C SER A 157 -11.51 -2.59 24.15
N LEU A 158 -12.04 -1.37 24.08
CA LEU A 158 -12.88 -0.76 25.11
C LEU A 158 -14.28 -0.52 24.55
N GLY A 159 -15.29 -0.69 25.39
CA GLY A 159 -16.67 -0.42 25.00
C GLY A 159 -16.98 1.07 24.87
N ALA A 160 -18.15 1.36 24.32
CA ALA A 160 -18.69 2.70 24.17
C ALA A 160 -18.95 3.33 25.54
N PRO A 161 -18.96 4.67 25.65
CA PRO A 161 -19.59 5.31 26.79
C PRO A 161 -21.08 4.89 26.87
N THR A 162 -21.70 5.02 28.04
CA THR A 162 -23.16 4.92 28.14
C THR A 162 -23.81 5.93 27.19
N LYS A 163 -25.07 5.70 26.80
CA LYS A 163 -25.84 6.62 25.95
C LYS A 163 -25.67 8.09 26.39
N ASP A 164 -25.29 8.96 25.45
CA ASP A 164 -25.00 10.40 25.65
C ASP A 164 -23.80 10.73 26.56
N GLY A 165 -23.00 9.72 26.91
CA GLY A 165 -21.79 9.84 27.71
C GLY A 165 -20.54 10.07 26.88
N SER A 166 -19.43 10.34 27.57
CA SER A 166 -18.08 10.39 27.03
C SER A 166 -17.11 9.86 28.08
N TYR A 167 -15.98 9.33 27.64
CA TYR A 167 -14.84 9.08 28.51
C TYR A 167 -13.54 9.55 27.84
N ILE A 168 -12.52 9.76 28.66
CA ILE A 168 -11.16 10.05 28.21
C ILE A 168 -10.31 8.81 28.52
N THR A 169 -9.50 8.38 27.57
CA THR A 169 -8.54 7.29 27.80
C THR A 169 -7.15 7.89 28.02
N LEU A 170 -6.49 7.47 29.09
CA LEU A 170 -5.13 7.86 29.43
C LEU A 170 -4.21 6.66 29.39
N PHE A 171 -2.95 6.88 29.00
CA PHE A 171 -1.94 5.82 28.89
C PHE A 171 -0.66 6.19 29.62
N ALA A 172 -0.11 5.22 30.33
CA ALA A 172 1.19 5.28 30.98
C ALA A 172 1.95 3.99 30.78
N GLU A 173 3.25 4.03 31.08
CA GLU A 173 4.09 2.85 31.16
C GLU A 173 3.52 1.85 32.21
N SER A 174 3.95 0.60 32.15
CA SER A 174 3.45 -0.48 33.01
C SER A 174 3.64 -0.21 34.51
N ASP A 175 4.54 0.69 34.89
CA ASP A 175 4.77 1.13 36.27
C ASP A 175 3.92 2.34 36.69
N GLY A 176 3.01 2.81 35.83
CA GLY A 176 2.14 3.95 36.06
C GLY A 176 2.81 5.32 35.86
N LYS A 177 4.05 5.36 35.35
CA LYS A 177 4.70 6.62 34.99
C LYS A 177 4.32 7.08 33.59
N ALA A 178 4.39 8.39 33.37
CA ALA A 178 4.23 9.02 32.07
C ALA A 178 5.15 8.36 31.01
N SER A 179 4.65 8.25 29.77
CA SER A 179 5.44 7.75 28.64
C SER A 179 6.63 8.68 28.38
N VAL A 180 7.76 8.11 27.98
CA VAL A 180 8.94 8.94 27.63
C VAL A 180 8.77 9.46 26.20
N TYR A 181 8.98 10.76 25.99
CA TYR A 181 9.02 11.34 24.65
C TYR A 181 10.21 10.77 23.88
N PRO A 182 10.02 10.17 22.69
CA PRO A 182 11.12 9.56 21.95
C PRO A 182 12.16 10.59 21.51
N GLY A 183 13.44 10.28 21.73
CA GLY A 183 14.55 11.08 21.21
C GLY A 183 14.57 11.07 19.68
N LEU A 184 15.39 11.94 19.09
CA LEU A 184 15.73 11.85 17.67
C LEU A 184 16.57 10.59 17.39
N PRO A 185 16.40 9.94 16.23
CA PRO A 185 17.27 8.84 15.89
C PRO A 185 18.69 9.30 15.58
N THR A 186 19.62 8.37 15.67
CA THR A 186 21.05 8.63 15.42
C THR A 186 21.35 9.06 13.98
N ASN A 187 20.47 8.74 13.03
CA ASN A 187 20.55 9.16 11.64
C ASN A 187 19.79 10.45 11.33
N ALA A 188 19.23 11.13 12.34
CA ALA A 188 18.65 12.47 12.13
C ALA A 188 19.76 13.48 11.74
N PRO A 189 19.49 14.41 10.82
CA PRO A 189 20.44 15.46 10.48
C PRO A 189 20.84 16.31 11.70
N ALA A 190 22.06 16.84 11.70
CA ALA A 190 22.51 17.76 12.74
C ALA A 190 21.59 18.99 12.81
N GLY A 191 21.08 19.31 14.01
CA GLY A 191 20.14 20.42 14.21
C GLY A 191 18.70 20.13 13.76
N ALA A 192 18.36 18.87 13.47
CA ALA A 192 17.00 18.47 13.16
C ALA A 192 16.02 18.91 14.27
N ALA A 193 14.91 19.52 13.87
CA ALA A 193 13.83 19.84 14.79
C ALA A 193 13.14 18.56 15.26
N GLN A 194 12.78 18.52 16.55
CA GLN A 194 11.96 17.45 17.11
C GLN A 194 10.59 17.41 16.40
N PRO A 195 10.18 16.27 15.81
CA PRO A 195 8.84 16.12 15.26
C PRO A 195 7.82 16.24 16.40
N LYS A 196 6.70 16.90 16.11
CA LYS A 196 5.65 17.17 17.11
C LYS A 196 4.40 16.35 16.80
N PRO A 197 3.72 15.80 17.82
CA PRO A 197 2.51 15.03 17.61
C PRO A 197 1.39 15.94 17.12
N ASN A 198 0.58 15.43 16.21
CA ASN A 198 -0.50 16.14 15.54
C ASN A 198 -0.10 17.33 14.64
N ASP A 199 1.20 17.50 14.38
CA ASP A 199 1.72 18.47 13.40
C ASP A 199 2.20 17.75 12.13
N THR A 200 2.57 18.51 11.11
CA THR A 200 3.26 17.97 9.92
C THR A 200 4.58 17.32 10.28
N CYS A 201 4.83 16.10 9.80
CA CYS A 201 6.14 15.49 9.91
C CYS A 201 7.20 16.32 9.15
N PRO A 202 8.41 16.52 9.72
CA PRO A 202 9.46 17.23 9.02
C PRO A 202 10.01 16.39 7.85
N ALA A 203 10.40 17.06 6.75
CA ALA A 203 10.87 16.37 5.54
C ALA A 203 12.10 15.46 5.77
N TRP A 204 12.93 15.72 6.78
CA TRP A 204 14.05 14.82 7.07
C TRP A 204 13.58 13.45 7.57
N LEU A 205 12.43 13.37 8.23
CA LEU A 205 11.86 12.13 8.75
C LEU A 205 11.26 11.30 7.61
N ASP A 206 10.57 11.95 6.68
CA ASP A 206 10.09 11.36 5.41
C ASP A 206 11.23 10.66 4.66
N ASN A 207 12.36 11.34 4.51
CA ASN A 207 13.54 10.83 3.81
C ASN A 207 14.22 9.63 4.49
N LEU A 208 13.79 9.21 5.69
CA LEU A 208 14.28 7.99 6.34
C LEU A 208 13.53 6.72 5.88
N TYR A 209 12.36 6.88 5.25
CA TYR A 209 11.56 5.78 4.75
C TYR A 209 12.08 5.34 3.37
N VAL A 210 13.04 4.42 3.39
CA VAL A 210 13.72 3.94 2.20
C VAL A 210 13.78 2.41 2.12
N ALA A 211 13.91 1.90 0.90
CA ALA A 211 14.07 0.50 0.60
C ALA A 211 15.17 0.30 -0.44
N THR A 212 15.84 -0.85 -0.38
CA THR A 212 16.81 -1.21 -1.42
C THR A 212 16.11 -1.86 -2.60
N GLY A 213 16.32 -1.30 -3.79
CA GLY A 213 15.74 -1.79 -5.03
C GLY A 213 16.45 -3.05 -5.56
N PRO A 214 15.89 -3.66 -6.63
CA PRO A 214 16.46 -4.87 -7.23
C PRO A 214 17.87 -4.73 -7.81
N ASP A 215 18.33 -3.50 -8.03
CA ASP A 215 19.68 -3.15 -8.48
C ASP A 215 20.65 -2.81 -7.34
N GLY A 216 20.22 -2.96 -6.08
CA GLY A 216 21.03 -2.69 -4.89
C GLY A 216 21.07 -1.22 -4.47
N GLN A 217 20.39 -0.32 -5.17
CA GLN A 217 20.35 1.10 -4.83
C GLN A 217 19.23 1.42 -3.83
N THR A 218 19.34 2.54 -3.13
CA THR A 218 18.34 3.00 -2.17
C THR A 218 17.29 3.88 -2.85
N TYR A 219 16.01 3.61 -2.58
CA TYR A 219 14.85 4.32 -3.10
C TYR A 219 13.93 4.73 -1.96
N LYS A 220 13.11 5.76 -2.18
CA LYS A 220 11.99 6.03 -1.28
C LYS A 220 11.05 4.82 -1.21
N SER A 221 10.46 4.60 -0.05
CA SER A 221 9.59 3.46 0.25
C SER A 221 8.29 3.89 0.92
N TRP A 222 7.45 2.92 1.25
CA TRP A 222 6.20 3.13 1.98
C TRP A 222 6.49 3.67 3.39
N HIS A 223 5.66 4.60 3.82
CA HIS A 223 5.56 5.06 5.20
C HIS A 223 4.08 5.05 5.62
N PRO A 224 3.78 4.87 6.92
CA PRO A 224 2.42 5.05 7.42
C PRO A 224 2.01 6.51 7.29
N GLN A 225 0.71 6.79 7.25
CA GLN A 225 0.23 8.19 7.14
C GLN A 225 0.47 8.98 8.43
N ILE A 226 0.49 8.28 9.57
CA ILE A 226 0.84 8.79 10.90
C ILE A 226 2.13 8.13 11.34
N ASP A 227 3.15 8.92 11.67
CA ASP A 227 4.42 8.35 12.14
C ASP A 227 4.23 7.62 13.49
N PRO A 228 4.62 6.34 13.62
CA PRO A 228 4.34 5.53 14.81
C PRO A 228 5.27 5.86 16.00
N VAL A 229 6.30 6.69 15.79
CA VAL A 229 7.22 7.14 16.85
C VAL A 229 6.80 8.51 17.36
N TYR A 230 6.44 9.43 16.48
CA TYR A 230 6.21 10.82 16.83
C TYR A 230 4.75 11.26 16.73
N HIS A 231 3.90 10.48 16.07
CA HIS A 231 2.49 10.81 15.81
C HIS A 231 2.31 12.15 15.09
N CYS A 232 3.29 12.54 14.29
CA CYS A 232 3.13 13.59 13.29
C CYS A 232 2.45 12.99 12.05
N TYR A 233 1.86 13.85 11.22
CA TYR A 233 1.18 13.45 9.98
C TYR A 233 2.09 13.70 8.78
N PHE A 234 2.28 12.68 7.94
CA PHE A 234 2.77 12.87 6.59
C PHE A 234 1.65 13.46 5.74
N ARG A 235 2.00 14.37 4.82
CA ARG A 235 1.02 15.13 4.04
C ARG A 235 0.54 14.41 2.78
N HIS A 236 1.09 13.23 2.52
CA HIS A 236 0.69 12.31 1.46
C HIS A 236 0.62 10.88 2.01
N GLU A 237 0.07 9.96 1.21
CA GLU A 237 0.05 8.52 1.53
C GLU A 237 0.47 7.65 0.36
N HIS A 238 0.79 6.39 0.69
CA HIS A 238 1.23 5.36 -0.25
C HIS A 238 0.36 4.09 -0.20
N GLY A 239 -0.85 4.18 0.32
CA GLY A 239 -1.75 3.05 0.50
C GLY A 239 -1.24 2.06 1.54
N SER A 240 -1.24 0.78 1.18
CA SER A 240 -0.98 -0.33 2.10
C SER A 240 0.48 -0.52 2.48
N ASP A 241 0.69 -0.92 3.73
CA ASP A 241 1.97 -1.43 4.22
C ASP A 241 2.32 -2.77 3.51
N PRO A 242 3.41 -2.83 2.73
CA PRO A 242 3.86 -4.08 2.10
C PRO A 242 4.12 -5.22 3.10
N ALA A 243 4.40 -4.94 4.37
CA ALA A 243 4.55 -5.97 5.41
C ALA A 243 3.25 -6.73 5.71
N LEU A 244 2.10 -6.21 5.29
CA LEU A 244 0.83 -6.94 5.37
C LEU A 244 0.81 -8.20 4.51
N ILE A 245 1.65 -8.32 3.48
CA ILE A 245 1.82 -9.56 2.71
C ILE A 245 3.20 -10.20 2.91
N GLY A 246 3.88 -9.85 4.00
CA GLY A 246 5.18 -10.42 4.37
C GLY A 246 6.35 -9.87 3.55
N LEU A 247 6.21 -8.71 2.91
CA LEU A 247 7.33 -8.00 2.32
C LEU A 247 7.92 -7.03 3.36
N PRO A 248 9.24 -7.02 3.57
CA PRO A 248 9.82 -6.14 4.58
C PRO A 248 9.78 -4.63 4.18
N GLY A 249 9.40 -4.33 2.93
CA GLY A 249 9.11 -3.02 2.35
C GLY A 249 9.24 -3.05 0.81
N PHE A 250 9.27 -1.89 0.15
CA PHE A 250 9.21 -1.84 -1.32
C PHE A 250 9.84 -0.57 -1.94
N ALA A 251 10.64 -0.73 -3.01
CA ALA A 251 11.28 0.39 -3.71
C ALA A 251 10.32 1.02 -4.74
N LEU A 252 9.55 2.03 -4.30
CA LEU A 252 8.44 2.60 -5.08
C LEU A 252 8.88 3.14 -6.45
N GLU A 253 9.99 3.89 -6.46
CA GLU A 253 10.46 4.64 -7.64
C GLU A 253 11.32 3.83 -8.62
N TYR A 254 11.65 2.57 -8.31
CA TYR A 254 12.64 1.81 -9.08
C TYR A 254 12.35 1.78 -10.59
N VAL A 255 11.12 1.41 -10.98
CA VAL A 255 10.72 1.34 -12.39
C VAL A 255 10.73 2.71 -13.06
N ALA A 256 10.32 3.77 -12.36
CA ALA A 256 10.33 5.13 -12.86
C ALA A 256 11.76 5.63 -13.15
N ARG A 257 12.70 5.34 -12.24
CA ARG A 257 14.11 5.71 -12.42
C ARG A 257 14.74 5.04 -13.62
N GLN A 258 14.43 3.76 -13.84
CA GLN A 258 14.91 3.00 -14.99
C GLN A 258 14.30 3.48 -16.32
N PHE A 259 13.14 4.17 -16.29
CA PHE A 259 12.53 4.76 -17.47
C PHE A 259 12.96 6.22 -17.69
N ASN A 260 14.27 6.43 -17.93
CA ASN A 260 14.85 7.76 -18.13
C ASN A 260 14.52 8.75 -17.01
N ASN A 261 14.37 8.26 -15.77
CA ASN A 261 13.94 9.07 -14.63
C ASN A 261 12.66 9.87 -14.94
N GLN A 262 11.64 9.18 -15.47
CA GLN A 262 10.32 9.78 -15.71
C GLN A 262 9.85 10.52 -14.46
N ALA A 263 9.26 11.70 -14.68
CA ALA A 263 8.76 12.59 -13.64
C ALA A 263 7.49 12.03 -12.95
N GLU A 264 7.61 10.86 -12.36
CA GLU A 264 6.65 10.32 -11.40
C GLU A 264 7.09 10.78 -10.02
N ILE A 265 6.32 11.70 -9.45
CA ILE A 265 6.55 12.22 -8.11
C ILE A 265 6.21 11.16 -7.07
N HIS A 266 6.88 11.25 -5.92
CA HIS A 266 6.88 10.21 -4.91
C HIS A 266 5.46 9.94 -4.36
N GLU A 267 4.72 10.99 -4.11
CA GLU A 267 3.38 11.01 -3.53
C GLU A 267 2.37 10.22 -4.38
N GLY A 268 2.66 10.05 -5.67
CA GLY A 268 1.83 9.33 -6.62
C GLY A 268 1.83 7.81 -6.48
N PHE A 269 2.81 7.22 -5.80
CA PHE A 269 2.89 5.76 -5.69
C PHE A 269 1.94 5.23 -4.63
N LYS A 270 0.92 4.47 -5.06
CA LYS A 270 -0.11 3.86 -4.21
C LYS A 270 0.06 2.35 -4.21
N GLY A 271 0.32 1.78 -3.04
CA GLY A 271 0.41 0.35 -2.78
C GLY A 271 -0.94 -0.23 -2.36
N ILE A 272 -1.27 -1.40 -2.88
CA ILE A 272 -2.50 -2.13 -2.58
C ILE A 272 -2.11 -3.53 -2.11
N ALA A 273 -2.23 -3.78 -0.81
CA ALA A 273 -2.00 -5.10 -0.21
C ALA A 273 -3.33 -5.84 -0.07
N ILE A 274 -3.43 -7.02 -0.69
CA ILE A 274 -4.60 -7.90 -0.64
C ILE A 274 -4.14 -9.26 -0.10
N ARG A 275 -4.90 -9.83 0.84
CA ARG A 275 -4.65 -11.17 1.38
C ARG A 275 -5.77 -12.11 1.00
N ASP A 276 -5.43 -13.21 0.34
CA ASP A 276 -6.30 -14.36 0.12
C ASP A 276 -5.89 -15.47 1.11
N GLU A 277 -6.55 -15.48 2.26
CA GLU A 277 -6.27 -16.43 3.33
C GLU A 277 -6.66 -17.87 2.98
N GLU A 278 -7.59 -18.06 2.05
CA GLU A 278 -8.01 -19.40 1.59
C GLU A 278 -6.91 -20.01 0.72
N LYS A 279 -6.41 -19.23 -0.24
CA LYS A 279 -5.31 -19.65 -1.13
C LYS A 279 -3.92 -19.50 -0.50
N LYS A 280 -3.82 -18.88 0.68
CA LYS A 280 -2.55 -18.53 1.35
C LYS A 280 -1.67 -17.62 0.49
N LEU A 281 -2.29 -16.72 -0.28
CA LEU A 281 -1.60 -15.81 -1.20
C LEU A 281 -1.72 -14.37 -0.71
N GLY A 282 -0.60 -13.65 -0.72
CA GLY A 282 -0.56 -12.21 -0.58
C GLY A 282 -0.31 -11.57 -1.94
N TRP A 283 -1.01 -10.49 -2.24
CA TRP A 283 -0.80 -9.67 -3.44
C TRP A 283 -0.45 -8.26 -3.02
N TYR A 284 0.58 -7.69 -3.64
CA TYR A 284 0.89 -6.27 -3.52
C TYR A 284 0.99 -5.66 -4.91
N ILE A 285 0.11 -4.71 -5.18
CA ILE A 285 0.04 -4.02 -6.46
C ILE A 285 0.38 -2.56 -6.18
N ASN A 286 1.49 -2.08 -6.75
CA ASN A 286 1.88 -0.68 -6.66
C ASN A 286 1.62 0.01 -7.98
N ILE A 287 0.88 1.12 -7.96
CA ILE A 287 0.58 1.91 -9.15
C ILE A 287 0.91 3.37 -8.87
N HIS A 288 1.53 4.05 -9.84
CA HIS A 288 1.65 5.49 -9.79
C HIS A 288 0.36 6.16 -10.29
N ALA A 289 -0.44 6.68 -9.37
CA ALA A 289 -1.72 7.36 -9.61
C ALA A 289 -1.79 8.68 -8.83
N GLU A 290 -0.94 9.64 -9.21
CA GLU A 290 -0.93 11.00 -8.64
C GLU A 290 -2.13 11.83 -9.10
N THR A 291 -2.59 12.73 -8.25
CA THR A 291 -3.84 13.52 -8.41
C THR A 291 -3.62 15.02 -8.26
N HIS A 292 -2.39 15.46 -7.98
CA HIS A 292 -2.10 16.83 -7.61
C HIS A 292 -1.46 17.61 -8.76
N ASP A 293 -0.55 17.00 -9.50
CA ASP A 293 0.18 17.61 -10.60
C ASP A 293 -0.55 17.40 -11.95
N LEU A 294 -0.20 18.25 -12.92
CA LEU A 294 -0.71 18.18 -14.29
C LEU A 294 -0.08 17.01 -15.07
N HIS A 295 1.01 16.44 -14.58
CA HIS A 295 1.70 15.32 -15.22
C HIS A 295 0.76 14.13 -15.43
N ARG A 296 -0.15 13.85 -14.50
CA ARG A 296 -1.18 12.81 -14.65
C ARG A 296 -2.06 13.01 -15.89
N VAL A 297 -2.28 14.24 -16.35
CA VAL A 297 -3.12 14.48 -17.53
C VAL A 297 -2.38 14.10 -18.80
N CYS A 298 -1.06 14.31 -18.86
CA CYS A 298 -0.27 14.09 -20.07
C CYS A 298 0.35 12.69 -20.15
N THR A 299 0.65 12.07 -19.01
CA THR A 299 1.41 10.83 -18.98
C THR A 299 0.52 9.63 -19.28
N ARG A 300 0.66 9.00 -20.44
CA ARG A 300 -0.11 7.79 -20.80
C ARG A 300 0.30 6.56 -19.97
N LYS A 301 1.60 6.40 -19.74
CA LYS A 301 2.17 5.19 -19.14
C LYS A 301 2.69 5.48 -17.74
N HIS A 302 2.24 4.69 -16.77
CA HIS A 302 2.56 4.83 -15.35
C HIS A 302 3.25 3.58 -14.80
N THR A 303 4.06 3.74 -13.75
CA THR A 303 4.64 2.58 -13.05
C THR A 303 3.55 1.68 -12.50
N VAL A 304 3.68 0.38 -12.79
CA VAL A 304 2.90 -0.70 -12.20
C VAL A 304 3.88 -1.78 -11.74
N VAL A 305 3.72 -2.24 -10.52
CA VAL A 305 4.44 -3.40 -9.99
C VAL A 305 3.43 -4.36 -9.37
N VAL A 306 3.51 -5.64 -9.74
CA VAL A 306 2.67 -6.70 -9.20
C VAL A 306 3.56 -7.71 -8.50
N ILE A 307 3.28 -7.95 -7.22
CA ILE A 307 4.00 -8.90 -6.37
C ILE A 307 3.02 -9.92 -5.82
N ALA A 308 3.46 -11.18 -5.78
CA ALA A 308 2.74 -12.27 -5.15
C ALA A 308 3.63 -12.97 -4.11
N THR A 309 3.06 -13.27 -2.94
CA THR A 309 3.75 -13.96 -1.83
C THR A 309 2.95 -15.15 -1.29
N ASP A 310 3.67 -16.10 -0.71
CA ASP A 310 3.14 -17.22 0.08
C ASP A 310 3.02 -16.79 1.55
N LEU A 311 1.79 -16.60 2.03
CA LEU A 311 1.52 -16.11 3.39
C LEU A 311 1.94 -17.08 4.50
N THR A 312 2.32 -18.32 4.16
CA THR A 312 2.79 -19.32 5.12
C THR A 312 4.29 -19.23 5.40
N LYS A 313 5.02 -18.44 4.61
CA LYS A 313 6.48 -18.33 4.67
C LYS A 313 6.91 -16.93 5.06
N SER A 314 8.17 -16.83 5.47
CA SER A 314 8.84 -15.56 5.68
C SER A 314 9.68 -15.19 4.48
N TYR A 315 9.92 -13.89 4.33
CA TYR A 315 10.85 -13.37 3.35
C TYR A 315 12.29 -13.87 3.58
N PRO A 316 13.07 -14.19 2.53
CA PRO A 316 12.76 -14.07 1.09
C PRO A 316 11.95 -15.23 0.50
N ASP A 317 11.82 -16.35 1.20
CA ASP A 317 11.25 -17.60 0.66
C ASP A 317 9.75 -17.54 0.36
N ASN A 318 9.07 -16.52 0.88
CA ASN A 318 7.67 -16.24 0.56
C ASN A 318 7.47 -15.63 -0.83
N LEU A 319 8.50 -15.08 -1.48
CA LEU A 319 8.32 -14.41 -2.78
C LEU A 319 8.00 -15.43 -3.87
N LEU A 320 6.86 -15.28 -4.52
CA LEU A 320 6.42 -16.12 -5.64
C LEU A 320 6.64 -15.43 -6.98
N ALA A 321 6.37 -14.13 -7.04
CA ALA A 321 6.63 -13.32 -8.23
C ALA A 321 6.75 -11.84 -7.87
N MET A 322 7.51 -11.10 -8.67
CA MET A 322 7.63 -9.65 -8.65
C MET A 322 7.87 -9.19 -10.09
N VAL A 323 6.90 -8.49 -10.66
CA VAL A 323 7.00 -7.95 -12.02
C VAL A 323 6.73 -6.45 -12.03
N GLY A 324 7.63 -5.67 -12.63
CA GLY A 324 7.55 -4.21 -12.69
C GLY A 324 7.66 -3.67 -14.11
N TYR A 325 6.81 -2.71 -14.47
CA TYR A 325 6.72 -2.18 -15.84
C TYR A 325 5.98 -0.83 -15.89
N LYS A 326 5.99 -0.19 -17.07
CA LYS A 326 5.20 0.98 -17.41
C LYS A 326 3.89 0.56 -18.06
N GLY A 327 2.84 0.47 -17.25
CA GLY A 327 1.49 0.10 -17.66
C GLY A 327 0.80 1.23 -18.43
N ASP A 328 0.05 0.88 -19.47
CA ASP A 328 -0.67 1.84 -20.32
C ASP A 328 -2.07 2.12 -19.76
N PHE A 329 -2.32 3.37 -19.34
CA PHE A 329 -3.62 3.85 -18.88
C PHE A 329 -4.35 4.68 -19.95
N GLY A 330 -3.84 4.68 -21.19
CA GLY A 330 -4.47 5.33 -22.32
C GLY A 330 -4.54 6.85 -22.22
N ALA A 331 -5.53 7.41 -22.90
CA ALA A 331 -5.69 8.84 -23.06
C ALA A 331 -6.44 9.47 -21.88
N SER A 332 -6.15 10.75 -21.62
CA SER A 332 -6.94 11.56 -20.71
C SER A 332 -8.20 12.09 -21.38
N GLN A 333 -9.33 11.78 -20.77
CA GLN A 333 -10.67 12.19 -21.17
C GLN A 333 -11.31 12.94 -20.01
N SER A 334 -12.24 13.84 -20.28
CA SER A 334 -13.03 14.47 -19.23
C SER A 334 -13.92 13.42 -18.58
N ASN A 335 -14.04 13.48 -17.25
CA ASN A 335 -15.06 12.72 -16.52
C ASN A 335 -16.48 13.23 -16.75
N ARG A 336 -16.65 14.34 -17.48
CA ARG A 336 -17.93 14.89 -17.90
C ARG A 336 -18.13 14.72 -19.40
N GLU A 337 -19.39 14.49 -19.77
CA GLU A 337 -19.81 14.45 -21.17
C GLU A 337 -20.32 15.81 -21.64
N LEU A 338 -20.01 16.17 -22.89
CA LEU A 338 -20.61 17.31 -23.57
C LEU A 338 -21.55 16.80 -24.67
N ALA A 339 -22.84 17.17 -24.57
CA ALA A 339 -23.89 16.70 -25.48
C ALA A 339 -23.93 15.15 -25.63
N GLY A 340 -23.67 14.43 -24.53
CA GLY A 340 -23.67 12.96 -24.49
C GLY A 340 -22.40 12.30 -25.04
N ASN A 341 -21.33 13.08 -25.30
CA ASN A 341 -20.06 12.54 -25.75
C ASN A 341 -18.97 12.79 -24.72
N THR A 342 -18.17 11.75 -24.42
CA THR A 342 -16.95 11.89 -23.63
C THR A 342 -15.92 12.73 -24.40
N MET A 343 -15.40 13.78 -23.78
CA MET A 343 -14.48 14.72 -24.41
C MET A 343 -13.03 14.34 -24.14
N THR A 344 -12.16 14.40 -25.14
CA THR A 344 -10.72 14.20 -24.95
C THR A 344 -10.05 15.50 -24.51
N ILE A 345 -9.16 15.44 -23.52
CA ILE A 345 -8.42 16.61 -23.01
C ILE A 345 -7.19 16.81 -23.89
N ASN A 346 -7.19 17.84 -24.73
CA ASN A 346 -6.12 18.11 -25.69
C ASN A 346 -5.55 19.51 -25.49
N ASN A 347 -4.36 19.74 -26.05
CA ASN A 347 -3.66 21.02 -25.98
C ASN A 347 -3.41 21.48 -24.54
N VAL A 348 -2.93 20.56 -23.69
CA VAL A 348 -2.56 20.89 -22.31
C VAL A 348 -1.47 21.96 -22.30
N THR A 349 -1.86 23.20 -21.98
CA THR A 349 -0.92 24.32 -21.94
C THR A 349 -0.19 24.33 -20.61
N GLY A 350 1.09 24.72 -20.61
CA GLY A 350 1.96 24.63 -19.44
C GLY A 350 2.76 23.33 -19.32
N PHE A 351 2.43 22.29 -20.11
CA PHE A 351 3.21 21.05 -20.20
C PHE A 351 3.79 20.86 -21.61
N PRO A 352 5.01 21.36 -21.90
CA PRO A 352 5.62 21.18 -23.22
C PRO A 352 5.82 19.69 -23.46
N ASN A 353 5.26 19.16 -24.56
CA ASN A 353 5.28 17.74 -24.95
C ASN A 353 4.18 16.86 -24.34
N CYS A 354 3.05 17.42 -23.92
CA CYS A 354 1.86 16.60 -23.70
C CYS A 354 1.50 15.84 -25.00
N PRO A 355 1.40 14.49 -24.98
CA PRO A 355 1.01 13.71 -26.15
C PRO A 355 -0.38 14.10 -26.66
N ASP A 356 -0.61 13.96 -27.97
CA ASP A 356 -1.94 14.10 -28.57
C ASP A 356 -2.86 13.00 -28.01
N GLN A 357 -3.75 13.39 -27.09
CA GLN A 357 -4.65 12.47 -26.42
C GLN A 357 -5.69 11.92 -27.40
N ALA A 358 -6.10 12.68 -28.42
CA ALA A 358 -7.02 12.17 -29.45
C ALA A 358 -6.37 11.10 -30.33
N ALA A 359 -5.07 11.24 -30.63
CA ALA A 359 -4.32 10.19 -31.32
C ALA A 359 -4.27 8.90 -30.47
N ILE A 360 -4.03 9.01 -29.16
CA ILE A 360 -4.00 7.85 -28.24
C ILE A 360 -5.36 7.15 -28.17
N VAL A 361 -6.47 7.89 -28.07
CA VAL A 361 -7.83 7.31 -28.12
C VAL A 361 -8.05 6.50 -29.39
N ASN A 362 -7.54 6.97 -30.54
CA ASN A 362 -7.69 6.26 -31.81
C ASN A 362 -6.77 5.04 -31.97
N GLU A 363 -5.64 5.02 -31.26
CA GLU A 363 -4.70 3.89 -31.27
C GLU A 363 -5.24 2.68 -30.50
N ILE A 364 -5.94 2.91 -29.38
CA ILE A 364 -6.35 1.85 -28.45
C ILE A 364 -7.88 1.73 -28.36
N LYS A 365 -8.47 1.11 -29.39
CA LYS A 365 -9.92 0.84 -29.43
C LYS A 365 -10.25 -0.64 -29.35
N ASN A 366 -11.39 -0.95 -28.73
CA ASN A 366 -11.99 -2.28 -28.82
C ASN A 366 -12.62 -2.46 -30.23
N LYS A 367 -13.17 -3.64 -30.51
CA LYS A 367 -13.83 -3.94 -31.79
C LYS A 367 -15.06 -3.06 -32.08
N ASP A 368 -15.66 -2.51 -31.03
CA ASP A 368 -16.87 -1.69 -31.07
C ASP A 368 -16.51 -0.19 -31.27
N GLY A 369 -15.22 0.15 -31.26
CA GLY A 369 -14.70 1.50 -31.48
C GLY A 369 -14.48 2.31 -30.20
N ASP A 370 -14.76 1.73 -29.04
CA ASP A 370 -14.62 2.38 -27.73
C ASP A 370 -13.16 2.31 -27.23
N PRO A 371 -12.67 3.32 -26.51
CA PRO A 371 -11.35 3.29 -25.90
C PRO A 371 -11.25 2.15 -24.88
N VAL A 372 -10.19 1.34 -24.97
CA VAL A 372 -9.99 0.22 -24.03
C VAL A 372 -9.38 0.70 -22.71
N PHE A 373 -8.40 1.60 -22.82
CA PHE A 373 -7.68 2.21 -21.70
C PHE A 373 -7.90 3.72 -21.72
N PHE A 374 -8.16 4.31 -20.56
CA PHE A 374 -8.40 5.74 -20.43
C PHE A 374 -8.22 6.20 -18.99
N LYS A 375 -8.05 7.52 -18.84
CA LYS A 375 -8.16 8.21 -17.55
C LYS A 375 -9.21 9.29 -17.68
N ARG A 376 -10.26 9.20 -16.87
CA ARG A 376 -11.26 10.25 -16.71
C ARG A 376 -10.71 11.25 -15.72
N ILE A 377 -10.35 12.44 -16.20
CA ILE A 377 -9.81 13.53 -15.39
C ILE A 377 -10.95 14.48 -15.02
N ARG A 378 -10.92 15.01 -13.80
CA ARG A 378 -11.94 15.94 -13.33
C ARG A 378 -11.80 17.29 -14.02
N VAL A 379 -12.89 17.76 -14.62
CA VAL A 379 -12.97 19.06 -15.29
C VAL A 379 -14.16 19.86 -14.77
N GLU A 380 -13.92 21.06 -14.27
CA GLU A 380 -14.94 21.91 -13.65
C GLU A 380 -15.92 22.47 -14.70
N ASN A 381 -15.39 23.08 -15.77
CA ASN A 381 -16.20 23.78 -16.77
C ASN A 381 -15.99 23.19 -18.17
N LEU A 382 -17.06 22.67 -18.78
CA LEU A 382 -17.10 22.24 -20.18
C LEU A 382 -17.65 23.31 -21.14
N GLY A 383 -17.75 24.56 -20.68
CA GLY A 383 -18.40 25.65 -21.42
C GLY A 383 -19.93 25.62 -21.35
N ASP A 384 -20.52 24.77 -20.50
CA ASP A 384 -21.98 24.60 -20.34
C ASP A 384 -22.57 25.34 -19.12
N GLY A 385 -21.72 26.03 -18.34
CA GLY A 385 -22.13 26.82 -17.17
C GLY A 385 -22.64 26.00 -15.99
N LYS A 386 -22.47 24.66 -15.99
CA LYS A 386 -22.87 23.77 -14.89
C LYS A 386 -21.66 23.35 -14.05
N LEU A 387 -21.79 23.47 -12.73
CA LEU A 387 -20.85 22.95 -11.74
C LEU A 387 -21.43 21.63 -11.21
N ASP A 388 -21.06 20.48 -11.77
CA ASP A 388 -21.35 19.20 -11.12
C ASP A 388 -20.08 18.71 -10.41
N ASN A 389 -20.10 18.85 -9.09
CA ASN A 389 -19.01 18.51 -8.17
C ASN A 389 -18.94 17.00 -7.82
N GLY A 390 -19.64 16.13 -8.56
CA GLY A 390 -19.74 14.70 -8.26
C GLY A 390 -18.81 13.79 -9.08
N GLY A 391 -17.86 14.35 -9.83
CA GLY A 391 -17.09 13.58 -10.82
C GLY A 391 -15.84 12.93 -10.23
N TYR A 392 -15.88 11.60 -10.11
CA TYR A 392 -14.71 10.78 -9.82
C TYR A 392 -13.69 10.80 -10.99
N GLU A 393 -12.42 10.54 -10.70
CA GLU A 393 -11.40 10.21 -11.72
C GLU A 393 -11.25 8.69 -11.84
N GLN A 394 -11.80 8.13 -12.92
CA GLN A 394 -11.69 6.69 -13.22
C GLN A 394 -10.50 6.43 -14.15
N TRP A 395 -9.59 5.55 -13.76
CA TRP A 395 -8.43 5.13 -14.54
C TRP A 395 -8.53 3.65 -14.86
N ASP A 396 -8.50 3.34 -16.15
CA ASP A 396 -8.67 2.00 -16.69
C ASP A 396 -7.43 1.63 -17.52
N GLY A 397 -6.65 0.64 -17.07
CA GLY A 397 -5.50 0.15 -17.82
C GLY A 397 -4.44 -0.54 -16.97
N GLY A 398 -3.18 -0.46 -17.40
CA GLY A 398 -2.04 -0.82 -16.57
C GLY A 398 -1.70 -2.31 -16.48
N LEU A 399 -2.45 -3.24 -17.08
CA LEU A 399 -2.09 -4.66 -17.15
C LEU A 399 -1.30 -5.02 -18.42
N THR A 400 -0.36 -5.96 -18.33
CA THR A 400 0.44 -6.43 -19.48
C THR A 400 0.54 -7.95 -19.54
N ALA A 401 0.23 -8.54 -20.70
CA ALA A 401 0.37 -9.97 -20.92
C ALA A 401 1.83 -10.43 -21.10
N GLU A 402 2.73 -9.48 -21.36
CA GLU A 402 4.13 -9.73 -21.64
C GLU A 402 4.91 -10.33 -20.46
N LEU A 403 4.37 -10.17 -19.25
CA LEU A 403 4.98 -10.61 -18.00
C LEU A 403 4.17 -11.75 -17.36
N GLY A 404 3.53 -12.58 -18.19
CA GLY A 404 2.84 -13.78 -17.73
C GLY A 404 1.52 -13.50 -17.00
N ILE A 405 1.03 -12.25 -17.06
CA ILE A 405 -0.26 -11.87 -16.51
C ILE A 405 -1.36 -12.17 -17.54
N SER A 406 -2.48 -12.72 -17.10
CA SER A 406 -3.69 -12.87 -17.92
C SER A 406 -4.93 -12.68 -17.06
N VAL A 407 -6.12 -12.67 -17.67
CA VAL A 407 -7.40 -12.55 -16.97
C VAL A 407 -8.32 -13.68 -17.42
N ALA A 408 -9.07 -14.30 -16.50
CA ALA A 408 -10.01 -15.37 -16.85
C ALA A 408 -11.16 -14.86 -17.74
N GLY A 409 -11.66 -15.70 -18.64
CA GLY A 409 -12.68 -15.31 -19.63
C GLY A 409 -12.15 -14.63 -20.89
N TRP A 410 -10.83 -14.42 -20.99
CA TRP A 410 -10.12 -13.86 -22.16
C TRP A 410 -10.01 -14.82 -23.37
N PHE A 411 -11.04 -15.65 -23.62
CA PHE A 411 -11.10 -16.48 -24.83
C PHE A 411 -11.76 -15.69 -25.98
N GLY A 412 -11.06 -14.68 -26.50
CA GLY A 412 -11.45 -13.99 -27.73
C GLY A 412 -12.44 -12.81 -27.59
N GLY A 413 -12.50 -12.19 -26.40
CA GLY A 413 -13.16 -10.90 -26.20
C GLY A 413 -12.35 -9.72 -26.75
N SER A 414 -13.01 -8.58 -26.94
CA SER A 414 -12.41 -7.33 -27.47
C SER A 414 -11.83 -6.40 -26.42
N GLU A 415 -12.01 -6.70 -25.13
CA GLU A 415 -11.62 -5.83 -24.03
C GLU A 415 -10.30 -6.30 -23.41
N ARG A 416 -9.20 -5.60 -23.69
CA ARG A 416 -7.90 -5.91 -23.10
C ARG A 416 -8.01 -5.90 -21.56
N PRO A 417 -7.29 -6.78 -20.85
CA PRO A 417 -7.28 -6.79 -19.40
C PRO A 417 -6.80 -5.44 -18.86
N LYS A 418 -7.44 -4.96 -17.79
CA LYS A 418 -7.14 -3.66 -17.16
C LYS A 418 -7.42 -3.70 -15.66
N PHE A 419 -6.60 -2.99 -14.89
CA PHE A 419 -7.00 -2.52 -13.57
C PHE A 419 -7.99 -1.36 -13.74
N GLY A 420 -8.90 -1.23 -12.78
CA GLY A 420 -9.73 -0.03 -12.61
C GLY A 420 -9.32 0.69 -11.33
N ILE A 421 -9.20 2.01 -11.37
CA ILE A 421 -8.97 2.83 -10.18
C ILE A 421 -10.02 3.93 -10.21
N ASP A 422 -10.85 4.01 -9.18
CA ASP A 422 -11.83 5.08 -9.04
C ASP A 422 -11.41 6.02 -7.92
N ILE A 423 -10.96 7.23 -8.30
CA ILE A 423 -10.47 8.25 -7.38
C ILE A 423 -11.59 9.26 -7.17
N ARG A 424 -12.24 9.23 -6.01
CA ARG A 424 -13.47 9.98 -5.83
C ARG A 424 -13.27 11.47 -5.62
N ASN A 425 -12.19 11.82 -4.92
CA ASN A 425 -11.88 13.21 -4.63
C ASN A 425 -10.43 13.51 -4.97
N PRO A 426 -10.05 13.63 -6.27
CA PRO A 426 -8.68 13.95 -6.63
C PRO A 426 -8.24 15.28 -5.98
N SER A 427 -6.96 15.45 -5.71
CA SER A 427 -6.44 16.65 -5.05
C SER A 427 -6.59 17.93 -5.88
N THR A 428 -6.53 17.83 -7.20
CA THR A 428 -6.77 18.96 -8.11
C THR A 428 -7.79 18.65 -9.21
N THR A 429 -8.43 19.69 -9.75
CA THR A 429 -9.38 19.64 -10.88
C THR A 429 -8.89 20.54 -12.01
N CYS A 430 -9.01 20.11 -13.27
CA CYS A 430 -8.78 20.98 -14.42
C CYS A 430 -9.86 22.07 -14.49
N ALA A 431 -9.47 23.33 -14.67
CA ALA A 431 -10.43 24.42 -14.82
C ALA A 431 -11.29 24.29 -16.10
N ASP A 432 -10.71 23.75 -17.18
CA ASP A 432 -11.35 23.54 -18.48
C ASP A 432 -10.73 22.36 -19.26
N LEU A 433 -11.22 22.09 -20.48
CA LEU A 433 -10.74 21.03 -21.37
C LEU A 433 -9.32 21.21 -21.92
N THR A 434 -8.75 22.42 -21.79
CA THR A 434 -7.32 22.63 -22.09
C THR A 434 -6.45 22.30 -20.89
N CYS A 435 -7.03 22.16 -19.70
CA CYS A 435 -6.33 21.93 -18.44
C CYS A 435 -5.08 22.83 -18.26
N SER A 436 -5.20 24.09 -18.73
CA SER A 436 -4.14 25.11 -18.65
C SER A 436 -3.79 25.49 -17.21
N THR A 437 -4.76 25.33 -16.33
CA THR A 437 -4.68 25.60 -14.90
C THR A 437 -5.46 24.53 -14.15
N THR A 438 -4.97 24.19 -12.96
CA THR A 438 -5.68 23.35 -12.01
C THR A 438 -6.17 24.18 -10.83
N LYS A 439 -7.24 23.72 -10.22
CA LYS A 439 -7.73 24.21 -8.92
C LYS A 439 -7.55 23.11 -7.90
N THR A 440 -7.02 23.45 -6.73
CA THR A 440 -7.05 22.55 -5.57
C THR A 440 -8.49 22.31 -5.17
N ASN A 441 -8.86 21.04 -4.99
CA ASN A 441 -10.17 20.69 -4.44
C ASN A 441 -10.10 20.90 -2.92
N ASP A 442 -10.92 21.81 -2.39
CA ASP A 442 -10.92 22.25 -0.99
C ASP A 442 -11.81 21.37 -0.09
N GLY A 443 -11.94 20.09 -0.41
CA GLY A 443 -12.72 19.15 0.37
C GLY A 443 -12.05 18.85 1.72
N SER A 444 -12.84 18.79 2.80
CA SER A 444 -12.44 18.22 4.10
C SER A 444 -12.25 16.69 4.06
N HIS A 445 -12.24 16.09 2.86
CA HIS A 445 -12.10 14.66 2.64
C HIS A 445 -10.86 14.48 1.77
N GLY A 446 -9.91 13.62 2.16
CA GLY A 446 -8.75 13.34 1.31
C GLY A 446 -9.13 12.54 0.06
N ASP A 447 -8.14 12.20 -0.75
CA ASP A 447 -8.35 11.41 -1.97
C ASP A 447 -8.89 10.01 -1.65
N GLU A 448 -10.16 9.68 -1.91
CA GLU A 448 -10.65 8.30 -1.73
C GLU A 448 -10.44 7.45 -2.97
N ARG A 449 -9.92 6.22 -2.84
CA ARG A 449 -9.69 5.30 -3.97
C ARG A 449 -10.41 3.97 -3.79
N THR A 450 -11.06 3.52 -4.87
CA THR A 450 -11.47 2.11 -5.03
C THR A 450 -10.61 1.47 -6.10
N PHE A 451 -10.09 0.29 -5.82
CA PHE A 451 -9.24 -0.45 -6.73
C PHE A 451 -9.93 -1.71 -7.23
N PHE A 452 -10.06 -1.85 -8.54
CA PHE A 452 -10.68 -2.99 -9.20
C PHE A 452 -9.62 -3.85 -9.86
N VAL A 453 -9.56 -5.11 -9.45
CA VAL A 453 -8.72 -6.12 -10.06
C VAL A 453 -9.61 -7.11 -10.80
N PRO A 454 -9.45 -7.29 -12.11
CA PRO A 454 -10.15 -8.36 -12.82
C PRO A 454 -9.57 -9.71 -12.40
N ASP A 455 -10.28 -10.83 -12.60
CA ASP A 455 -9.83 -12.19 -12.26
C ASP A 455 -8.46 -12.56 -12.87
N MET A 456 -7.41 -12.10 -12.19
CA MET A 456 -6.04 -12.03 -12.69
C MET A 456 -5.37 -13.38 -12.51
N LYS A 457 -4.50 -13.74 -13.44
CA LYS A 457 -3.62 -14.90 -13.33
C LYS A 457 -2.20 -14.46 -13.56
N LEU A 458 -1.27 -15.01 -12.80
CA LEU A 458 0.17 -14.80 -12.97
C LEU A 458 0.87 -16.14 -13.07
N GLU A 459 1.51 -16.39 -14.21
CA GLU A 459 2.00 -17.73 -14.55
C GLU A 459 3.44 -17.71 -15.07
N TYR A 460 4.22 -18.70 -14.64
CA TYR A 460 5.47 -19.06 -15.30
C TYR A 460 5.15 -19.91 -16.54
N ASN A 461 4.71 -19.25 -17.61
CA ASN A 461 4.31 -19.91 -18.86
C ASN A 461 5.48 -20.02 -19.86
N ALA A 462 5.21 -20.52 -21.07
CA ALA A 462 6.23 -20.69 -22.11
C ALA A 462 6.89 -19.37 -22.56
N LEU A 463 6.14 -18.26 -22.56
CA LEU A 463 6.67 -16.92 -22.86
C LEU A 463 7.69 -16.52 -21.79
N ILE A 464 7.32 -16.64 -20.51
CA ILE A 464 8.20 -16.32 -19.39
C ILE A 464 9.44 -17.21 -19.39
N ARG A 465 9.27 -18.52 -19.59
CA ARG A 465 10.40 -19.46 -19.69
C ARG A 465 11.38 -19.07 -20.80
N THR A 466 10.88 -18.55 -21.91
CA THR A 466 11.73 -18.06 -23.01
C THR A 466 12.50 -16.81 -22.60
N LYS A 467 11.86 -15.87 -21.87
CA LYS A 467 12.53 -14.67 -21.33
C LYS A 467 13.55 -15.03 -20.24
N ASP A 468 13.25 -16.00 -19.38
CA ASP A 468 14.14 -16.49 -18.31
C ASP A 468 15.39 -17.21 -18.84
N THR A 469 15.21 -18.09 -19.82
CA THR A 469 16.35 -18.80 -20.44
C THR A 469 17.11 -17.97 -21.48
N SER A 470 16.62 -16.76 -21.78
CA SER A 470 17.34 -15.84 -22.64
C SER A 470 18.68 -15.45 -22.00
N ASN A 471 19.68 -15.13 -22.82
CA ASN A 471 21.03 -14.78 -22.38
C ASN A 471 21.75 -15.87 -21.55
N GLY A 472 21.34 -17.14 -21.68
CA GLY A 472 22.00 -18.28 -21.04
C GLY A 472 21.55 -18.56 -19.60
N GLY A 473 20.40 -18.01 -19.18
CA GLY A 473 19.81 -18.22 -17.85
C GLY A 473 19.38 -19.67 -17.57
N ALA A 474 19.32 -20.03 -16.29
CA ALA A 474 19.12 -21.40 -15.81
C ALA A 474 17.64 -21.82 -15.67
N ALA A 475 16.69 -21.03 -16.18
CA ALA A 475 15.26 -21.18 -15.90
C ALA A 475 14.97 -21.10 -14.39
N ASP A 476 15.61 -20.14 -13.70
CA ASP A 476 15.53 -19.96 -12.25
C ASP A 476 14.46 -18.94 -11.83
N GLY A 477 13.72 -18.40 -12.80
CA GLY A 477 12.67 -17.41 -12.59
C GLY A 477 13.13 -15.97 -12.69
N VAL A 478 14.44 -15.70 -12.78
CA VAL A 478 15.00 -14.34 -12.83
C VAL A 478 15.31 -13.94 -14.26
N PHE A 479 14.76 -12.81 -14.70
CA PHE A 479 15.02 -12.28 -16.04
C PHE A 479 14.98 -10.76 -16.07
N TYR A 480 15.44 -10.18 -17.17
CA TYR A 480 15.49 -8.74 -17.35
C TYR A 480 14.76 -8.36 -18.63
N THR A 481 13.92 -7.34 -18.54
CA THR A 481 13.17 -6.80 -19.69
C THR A 481 13.43 -5.33 -19.86
N ASP A 482 12.97 -4.76 -20.98
CA ASP A 482 12.75 -3.32 -21.04
C ASP A 482 11.66 -2.87 -20.04
N VAL A 483 11.47 -1.56 -19.97
CA VAL A 483 10.49 -0.90 -19.09
C VAL A 483 9.03 -1.24 -19.39
N TYR A 484 8.71 -1.85 -20.53
CA TYR A 484 7.35 -2.26 -20.89
C TYR A 484 7.11 -3.76 -20.64
N GLY A 485 8.17 -4.49 -20.30
CA GLY A 485 8.13 -5.95 -20.13
C GLY A 485 8.23 -6.71 -21.45
N GLU A 486 8.39 -6.03 -22.58
CA GLU A 486 8.25 -6.60 -23.93
C GLU A 486 9.53 -7.33 -24.36
N ALA A 487 10.62 -6.58 -24.53
CA ALA A 487 11.90 -7.13 -24.98
C ALA A 487 12.78 -7.58 -23.82
N VAL A 488 13.50 -8.68 -24.01
CA VAL A 488 14.57 -9.13 -23.11
C VAL A 488 15.73 -8.12 -23.12
N LYS A 489 16.34 -7.90 -21.96
CA LYS A 489 17.55 -7.10 -21.75
C LYS A 489 18.61 -7.91 -21.02
N ASN A 490 19.87 -7.46 -21.09
CA ASN A 490 20.89 -7.98 -20.19
C ASN A 490 20.84 -7.25 -18.85
N PRO A 491 21.26 -7.89 -17.75
CA PRO A 491 21.45 -7.21 -16.47
C PRO A 491 22.40 -6.01 -16.63
N GLY A 492 21.97 -4.83 -16.16
CA GLY A 492 22.76 -3.60 -16.22
C GLY A 492 22.62 -2.78 -17.51
N ASP A 493 21.91 -3.29 -18.53
CA ASP A 493 21.56 -2.46 -19.69
C ASP A 493 20.69 -1.27 -19.25
N ALA A 494 20.83 -0.12 -19.92
CA ALA A 494 19.98 1.04 -19.65
C ALA A 494 18.49 0.69 -19.86
N GLY A 495 17.67 0.97 -18.85
CA GLY A 495 16.23 0.65 -18.84
C GLY A 495 15.92 -0.84 -18.65
N ALA A 496 16.90 -1.65 -18.21
CA ALA A 496 16.66 -3.03 -17.84
C ALA A 496 15.95 -3.10 -16.47
N ILE A 497 14.76 -3.71 -16.45
CA ILE A 497 14.00 -4.00 -15.24
C ILE A 497 14.21 -5.46 -14.87
N LYS A 498 14.62 -5.71 -13.62
CA LYS A 498 14.69 -7.07 -13.08
C LYS A 498 13.29 -7.58 -12.78
N GLN A 499 12.96 -8.75 -13.30
CA GLN A 499 11.71 -9.48 -13.11
C GLN A 499 11.99 -10.77 -12.33
N PHE A 500 10.99 -11.24 -11.60
CA PHE A 500 11.02 -12.56 -10.98
C PHE A 500 9.66 -13.24 -11.06
N ILE A 501 9.63 -14.47 -11.55
CA ILE A 501 8.45 -15.35 -11.47
C ILE A 501 8.97 -16.75 -11.15
N LYS A 502 8.59 -17.29 -9.99
CA LYS A 502 9.07 -18.61 -9.54
C LYS A 502 8.72 -19.69 -10.57
N PRO A 503 9.68 -20.54 -10.99
CA PRO A 503 9.41 -21.57 -11.98
C PRO A 503 8.25 -22.50 -11.60
N GLY A 504 7.36 -22.75 -12.56
CA GLY A 504 6.25 -23.69 -12.43
C GLY A 504 5.02 -23.18 -11.67
N ILE A 505 4.99 -21.91 -11.25
CA ILE A 505 3.79 -21.37 -10.59
C ILE A 505 2.68 -21.04 -11.59
N LYS A 506 1.45 -21.17 -11.11
CA LYS A 506 0.23 -20.66 -11.71
C LYS A 506 -0.65 -20.11 -10.60
N LEU A 507 -0.71 -18.79 -10.49
CA LEU A 507 -1.45 -18.09 -9.45
C LEU A 507 -2.74 -17.54 -10.03
N GLU A 508 -3.81 -17.54 -9.24
CA GLU A 508 -5.13 -17.03 -9.62
C GLU A 508 -5.64 -16.04 -8.57
N GLY A 509 -6.24 -14.95 -9.03
CA GLY A 509 -6.62 -13.79 -8.24
C GLY A 509 -5.56 -12.67 -8.25
N PRO A 510 -5.81 -11.57 -7.53
CA PRO A 510 -7.08 -11.25 -6.88
C PRO A 510 -8.18 -10.95 -7.92
N ASP A 511 -9.42 -10.82 -7.46
CA ASP A 511 -10.59 -10.50 -8.29
C ASP A 511 -11.58 -9.65 -7.46
N GLY A 512 -12.14 -8.62 -8.06
CA GLY A 512 -13.17 -7.76 -7.47
C GLY A 512 -12.73 -6.32 -7.20
N GLY A 513 -13.64 -5.56 -6.59
CA GLY A 513 -13.37 -4.22 -6.07
C GLY A 513 -12.80 -4.29 -4.67
N PHE A 514 -11.84 -3.43 -4.37
CA PHE A 514 -11.15 -3.36 -3.11
C PHE A 514 -11.06 -1.91 -2.62
N HIS A 515 -11.13 -1.73 -1.31
CA HIS A 515 -10.92 -0.44 -0.66
C HIS A 515 -10.04 -0.60 0.57
N ASN A 516 -9.38 0.47 0.96
CA ASN A 516 -8.61 0.53 2.19
C ASN A 516 -9.54 0.59 3.41
N GLU A 517 -9.19 -0.10 4.50
CA GLU A 517 -9.89 -0.08 5.80
C GLU A 517 -9.20 0.74 6.91
N ASP A 518 -7.94 1.17 6.72
CA ASP A 518 -7.12 1.76 7.78
C ASP A 518 -6.04 2.74 7.25
N ALA A 519 -5.87 3.92 7.87
CA ALA A 519 -4.85 4.90 7.47
C ALA A 519 -3.46 4.61 8.08
N TRP A 520 -3.38 3.68 9.04
CA TRP A 520 -2.11 3.31 9.67
C TRP A 520 -1.30 2.34 8.81
N ARG A 521 -1.94 1.25 8.37
CA ARG A 521 -1.30 0.22 7.51
C ARG A 521 -2.13 -0.16 6.30
N GLY A 522 -3.45 -0.08 6.42
CA GLY A 522 -4.39 -0.12 5.32
C GLY A 522 -4.41 -1.33 4.41
N LEU A 523 -4.80 -2.50 4.95
CA LEU A 523 -5.11 -3.66 4.11
C LEU A 523 -6.31 -3.35 3.20
N TYR A 524 -6.22 -3.72 1.93
CA TYR A 524 -7.34 -3.62 1.01
C TYR A 524 -8.22 -4.86 1.13
N VAL A 525 -9.49 -4.66 1.45
CA VAL A 525 -10.48 -5.72 1.58
C VAL A 525 -11.44 -5.71 0.40
N ARG A 526 -12.01 -6.89 0.11
CA ARG A 526 -12.98 -7.04 -0.99
C ARG A 526 -14.28 -6.31 -0.64
N ASP A 527 -14.68 -5.38 -1.50
CA ASP A 527 -15.99 -4.76 -1.45
C ASP A 527 -17.05 -5.75 -1.95
N ASN A 528 -17.91 -6.20 -1.04
CA ASN A 528 -19.10 -6.94 -1.43
C ASN A 528 -20.36 -6.07 -1.35
N LYS A 529 -20.43 -5.02 -0.50
CA LYS A 529 -21.68 -4.29 -0.16
C LYS A 529 -21.47 -2.94 0.59
N ALA A 530 -20.27 -2.37 0.74
CA ALA A 530 -20.05 -1.25 1.67
C ALA A 530 -19.50 -0.01 0.95
N GLY A 531 -20.07 1.17 1.24
CA GLY A 531 -19.53 2.43 0.73
C GLY A 531 -18.10 2.67 1.24
N VAL A 532 -17.22 3.10 0.34
CA VAL A 532 -15.80 3.40 0.60
C VAL A 532 -15.64 4.21 1.88
N PRO A 533 -14.81 3.79 2.84
CA PRO A 533 -14.57 4.57 4.04
C PRO A 533 -13.62 5.75 3.75
N HIS A 534 -13.86 6.89 4.42
CA HIS A 534 -13.08 8.13 4.27
C HIS A 534 -11.72 8.03 4.99
N ILE A 535 -10.84 7.14 4.52
CA ILE A 535 -9.60 6.78 5.25
C ILE A 535 -8.35 7.46 4.69
N GLU A 536 -8.33 7.75 3.40
CA GLU A 536 -7.17 8.35 2.76
C GLU A 536 -7.09 9.84 3.14
N LEU A 537 -6.02 10.22 3.83
CA LEU A 537 -5.76 11.58 4.33
C LEU A 537 -4.87 12.40 3.38
N ASP A 538 -4.73 11.99 2.11
CA ASP A 538 -3.99 12.79 1.12
C ASP A 538 -4.63 14.18 1.04
N ASN A 539 -3.85 15.24 1.29
CA ASN A 539 -4.32 16.63 1.46
C ASN A 539 -5.31 16.96 2.59
N SER A 540 -5.76 16.02 3.43
CA SER A 540 -6.81 16.31 4.43
C SER A 540 -6.36 17.25 5.56
N PHE A 541 -5.05 17.41 5.76
CA PHE A 541 -4.51 18.30 6.81
C PHE A 541 -4.00 19.65 6.29
N GLY A 542 -4.06 19.91 4.97
CA GLY A 542 -3.50 21.09 4.29
C GLY A 542 -2.59 20.73 3.11
N SER A 543 -2.21 21.72 2.28
CA SER A 543 -1.56 21.49 0.97
C SER A 543 -0.27 20.67 1.04
N LEU A 544 -0.12 19.74 0.09
CA LEU A 544 1.16 19.16 -0.32
C LEU A 544 2.16 20.29 -0.65
N ASN A 545 3.44 20.09 -0.29
CA ASN A 545 4.52 21.05 -0.58
C ASN A 545 5.15 20.82 -1.94
#